data_AF-A0A7V6M1C6-F1
#
_entry.id   AF-A0A7V6M1C6-F1
#
_cell.length_a   1.000
_cell.length_b   1.000
_cell.length_c   1.000
_cell.angle_alpha   90.00
_cell.angle_beta   90.00
_cell.angle_gamma   90.00
#
_symmetry.space_group_name_H-M   'P 1'
#
loop_
_entity.id
_entity.type
_entity.pdbx_description
1 polymer ?
#
loop_
_entity_poly.entity_id
_entity_poly.type
_entity_poly.pdbx_seq_one_letter_code
_entity_poly.pdbx_strand_id
1 'polypeptide(L)' 'MYFCRMHVNVQTRFNAALGQEAPYYRFKESYRDIRGNVHSIIVLNVGFEPELLPKQMFKIAHV' A
#
# COMPACT_ATOMS: atom_id res chain seq x y z
N MET A 1 -2.02 -21.90 3.70
CA MET A 1 -2.15 -20.44 3.49
C MET A 1 -1.72 -20.17 2.06
N TYR A 2 -2.52 -19.42 1.31
CA TYR A 2 -2.13 -18.97 -0.03
C TYR A 2 -1.96 -17.45 0.03
N PHE A 3 -0.72 -16.99 -0.13
CA PHE A 3 -0.43 -15.56 -0.29
C PHE A 3 -0.90 -15.10 -1.66
N CYS A 4 -1.70 -14.05 -1.71
CA CYS A 4 -2.08 -13.37 -2.93
C CYS A 4 -1.07 -12.26 -3.24
N ARG A 5 -1.15 -11.71 -4.45
CA ARG A 5 -0.25 -10.66 -4.92
C ARG A 5 -0.25 -9.45 -3.96
N MET A 6 0.91 -8.85 -3.77
CA MET A 6 1.03 -7.60 -3.01
C MET A 6 0.29 -6.47 -3.74
N HIS A 7 -0.32 -5.57 -2.98
CA HIS A 7 -1.07 -4.43 -3.49
C HIS A 7 -0.57 -3.16 -2.83
N VAL A 8 -0.37 -2.10 -3.63
CA VAL A 8 -0.20 -0.76 -3.10
C VAL A 8 -1.56 -0.08 -2.94
N ASN A 9 -1.77 0.53 -1.79
CA ASN A 9 -2.89 1.42 -1.52
C ASN A 9 -2.35 2.86 -1.48
N VAL A 10 -2.87 3.68 -2.38
CA VAL A 10 -2.56 5.11 -2.46
C VAL A 10 -3.79 5.88 -2.02
N GLN A 11 -3.65 6.73 -1.01
CA GLN A 11 -4.72 7.58 -0.52
C GLN A 11 -4.23 9.02 -0.43
N THR A 12 -5.02 9.98 -0.89
CA THR A 12 -4.75 11.38 -0.61
C THR A 12 -5.00 11.65 0.88
N ARG A 13 -4.00 12.17 1.59
CA ARG A 13 -4.09 12.54 3.01
C ARG A 13 -3.42 13.88 3.25
N PHE A 14 -3.89 14.62 4.25
CA PHE A 14 -3.25 15.86 4.66
C PHE A 14 -1.86 15.59 5.23
N ASN A 15 -0.83 16.19 4.63
CA ASN A 15 0.55 16.14 5.08
C ASN A 15 0.86 17.42 5.87
N ALA A 16 0.97 17.30 7.19
CA ALA A 16 1.25 18.43 8.08
C ALA A 16 2.62 19.10 7.79
N ALA A 17 3.60 18.37 7.25
CA ALA A 17 4.91 18.94 6.92
C ALA A 17 4.87 19.84 5.68
N LEU A 18 3.95 19.58 4.74
CA LEU A 18 3.77 20.36 3.51
C LEU A 18 2.58 21.32 3.59
N GLY A 19 1.75 21.22 4.63
CA GLY A 19 0.55 22.04 4.81
C GLY A 19 -0.54 21.78 3.76
N GLN A 20 -0.48 20.65 3.04
CA GLN A 20 -1.40 20.34 1.94
C GLN A 20 -1.70 18.84 1.85
N GLU A 21 -2.69 18.50 1.04
CA GLU A 21 -2.97 17.11 0.69
C GLU A 21 -1.87 16.52 -0.20
N ALA A 22 -1.42 15.31 0.15
CA ALA A 22 -0.41 14.58 -0.59
C ALA A 22 -0.76 13.08 -0.65
N PRO A 23 -0.25 12.35 -1.66
CA PRO A 23 -0.37 10.91 -1.71
C PRO A 23 0.31 10.24 -0.51
N TYR A 24 -0.43 9.35 0.15
CA TYR A 24 0.03 8.50 1.24
C TYR A 24 0.01 7.04 0.79
N TYR A 25 1.16 6.38 0.90
CA TYR A 25 1.38 5.05 0.35
C TYR A 25 1.44 3.96 1.43
N ARG A 26 0.79 2.83 1.18
CA ARG A 26 0.89 1.62 1.99
C ARG A 26 0.93 0.38 1.11
N PHE A 27 1.78 -0.57 1.43
CA PHE A 27 1.72 -1.90 0.85
C PHE A 27 0.92 -2.82 1.75
N LYS A 28 0.01 -3.57 1.12
CA LYS A 28 -0.80 -4.59 1.77
C LYS A 28 -0.62 -5.90 1.02
N GLU A 29 -0.63 -6.98 1.76
CA GLU A 29 -0.67 -8.33 1.21
C GLU A 29 -1.95 -8.99 1.70
N SER A 30 -2.65 -9.64 0.77
CA SER A 30 -3.85 -10.41 1.09
C SER A 30 -3.52 -11.89 1.07
N TYR A 31 -4.14 -12.69 1.92
CA TYR A 31 -4.01 -14.13 1.89
C TYR A 31 -5.32 -14.81 2.24
N ARG A 32 -5.48 -16.07 1.83
CA ARG A 32 -6.56 -16.92 2.30
C ARG A 32 -6.07 -17.91 3.35
N ASP A 33 -6.80 -17.98 4.46
CA ASP A 33 -6.58 -18.99 5.48
C ASP A 33 -7.10 -20.37 5.03
N ILE A 34 -6.87 -21.40 5.84
CA ILE A 34 -7.30 -22.78 5.55
C ILE A 34 -8.84 -22.94 5.52
N ARG A 35 -9.58 -21.97 6.08
CA ARG A 35 -11.05 -21.92 6.08
C ARG A 35 -11.60 -21.13 4.90
N GLY A 36 -10.74 -20.55 4.07
CA GLY A 36 -11.11 -19.75 2.90
C GLY A 36 -11.39 -18.27 3.20
N ASN A 37 -11.21 -17.80 4.44
CA ASN A 37 -11.40 -16.37 4.74
C ASN A 37 -10.26 -15.54 4.15
N VAL A 38 -10.60 -14.38 3.60
CA VAL A 38 -9.62 -13.41 3.07
C VAL A 38 -9.17 -12.50 4.20
N HIS A 39 -7.87 -12.45 4.42
CA HIS A 39 -7.22 -11.54 5.36
C HIS A 39 -6.32 -10.57 4.60
N SER A 40 -6.05 -9.41 5.19
CA SER A 40 -5.14 -8.42 4.63
C SER A 40 -4.23 -7.86 5.72
N ILE A 41 -2.93 -7.90 5.49
CA ILE A 41 -1.91 -7.36 6.38
C ILE A 41 -1.26 -6.16 5.71
N ILE A 42 -0.99 -5.10 6.48
CA ILE A 42 -0.14 -4.00 6.01
C ILE A 42 1.31 -4.47 6.15
N VAL A 43 1.99 -4.64 5.03
CA VAL A 43 3.38 -5.10 4.98
C VAL A 43 4.34 -3.92 5.21
N LEU A 44 4.02 -2.76 4.64
CA LEU A 44 4.85 -1.57 4.78
C LEU A 44 4.00 -0.30 4.75
N ASN A 45 4.18 0.58 5.74
CA ASN A 45 3.66 1.94 5.73
C ASN A 45 4.75 2.88 5.23
N VAL A 46 4.72 3.21 3.94
CA VAL A 46 5.68 4.14 3.32
C VAL A 46 5.37 5.58 3.73
N GLY A 47 4.09 5.91 3.86
CA GLY A 47 3.68 7.25 4.29
C GLY A 47 3.69 8.25 3.14
N PHE A 48 4.14 9.48 3.44
CA PHE A 48 4.28 10.53 2.44
C PHE A 48 5.67 10.44 1.82
N GLU A 49 5.73 10.11 0.53
CA GLU A 49 6.99 10.04 -0.21
C GLU A 49 6.88 10.93 -1.46
N PRO A 50 7.39 12.18 -1.40
CA PRO A 50 7.22 13.16 -2.48
C PRO A 50 7.97 12.78 -3.76
N GLU A 51 9.03 11.98 -3.67
CA GLU A 51 9.83 11.59 -4.84
C GLU A 51 9.25 10.41 -5.61
N LEU A 52 8.30 9.68 -5.01
CA LEU A 52 7.66 8.52 -5.63
C LEU A 52 6.30 8.88 -6.20
N LEU A 53 6.16 8.66 -7.51
CA LEU A 53 4.86 8.73 -8.18
C LEU A 53 4.06 7.44 -7.94
N PRO A 54 2.71 7.52 -7.86
CA PRO A 54 1.87 6.34 -7.68
C PRO A 54 2.17 5.21 -8.68
N LYS A 55 2.44 5.55 -9.95
CA LYS A 55 2.79 4.57 -11.00
C LYS A 55 4.05 3.75 -10.67
N GLN A 56 5.06 4.36 -10.06
CA GLN A 56 6.28 3.65 -9.65
C GLN A 56 5.97 2.69 -8.50
N MET A 57 5.12 3.11 -7.55
CA MET A 57 4.68 2.28 -6.44
C MET A 57 3.85 1.06 -6.89
N PHE A 58 2.99 1.23 -7.91
CA PHE A 58 2.28 0.12 -8.51
C PHE A 58 3.22 -0.88 -9.18
N LYS A 59 4.33 -0.43 -9.78
CA LYS A 59 5.33 -1.33 -10.36
C LYS A 59 5.97 -2.20 -9.28
N ILE A 60 6.33 -1.60 -8.13
CA ILE A 60 6.95 -2.30 -6.98
C ILE A 60 6.01 -3.38 -6.41
N ALA A 61 4.72 -3.09 -6.28
CA ALA A 61 3.75 -4.07 -5.76
C ALA A 61 3.55 -5.30 -6.68
N HIS A 62 3.87 -5.18 -7.96
CA HIS A 62 3.66 -6.24 -8.96
C HIS A 62 4.90 -7.09 -9.27
N VAL A 63 6.06 -6.76 -8.67
CA VAL A 63 7.31 -7.54 -8.79
C VAL A 63 7.20 -8.88 -8.07
#